data_AF-A0A6N8BKN2-F1
#
_entry.id   AF-A0A6N8BKN2-F1
#
_cell.length_a   1.000
_cell.length_b   1.000
_cell.length_c   1.000
_cell.angle_alpha   90.00
_cell.angle_beta   90.00
_cell.angle_gamma   90.00
#
_symmetry.space_group_name_H-M   'P 1'
#
loop_
_entity.id
_entity.type
_entity.pdbx_description
1 polymer ?
#
loop_
_entity_poly.entity_id
_entity_poly.type
_entity_poly.pdbx_seq_one_letter_code
_entity_poly.pdbx_strand_id
1 'polypeptide(L)'
;MKIYIWRHNRRFHSYSMMDEPCIHHGMYTDAVAVVMAESQEEALKLLAEESREWCIEDIRQLTPTVIDLDRPQVLHTYISGN
;
A
#
# COMPACT_ATOMS: atom_id res chain seq x y z
N MET A 1 -6.69 15.90 6.63
CA MET A 1 -6.67 14.43 6.76
C MET A 1 -7.07 13.75 5.46
N LYS A 2 -6.26 12.80 4.99
CA LYS A 2 -6.50 11.97 3.79
C LYS A 2 -6.20 10.52 4.11
N ILE A 3 -6.66 9.61 3.26
CA ILE A 3 -6.27 8.21 3.29
C ILE A 3 -5.38 7.92 2.08
N TYR A 4 -4.23 7.30 2.34
CA TYR A 4 -3.28 6.81 1.36
C TYR A 4 -3.38 5.29 1.31
N ILE A 5 -3.64 4.75 0.12
CA ILE A 5 -3.76 3.31 -0.10
C ILE A 5 -2.70 2.89 -1.12
N TRP A 6 -1.78 2.03 -0.69
CA TRP A 6 -0.88 1.31 -1.57
C TRP A 6 -1.33 -0.14 -1.67
N ARG A 7 -1.40 -0.67 -2.88
CA ARG A 7 -1.70 -2.09 -3.12
C ARG A 7 -0.70 -2.66 -4.10
N HIS A 8 -0.12 -3.79 -3.76
CA HIS A 8 0.76 -4.54 -4.65
C HIS A 8 0.31 -6.00 -4.71
N ASN A 9 0.09 -6.49 -5.94
CA ASN A 9 -0.39 -7.84 -6.17
C ASN A 9 0.66 -8.69 -6.89
N ARG A 10 0.92 -9.86 -6.32
CA ARG A 10 1.95 -10.82 -6.72
C ARG A 10 1.39 -12.03 -7.49
N ARG A 11 0.11 -12.01 -7.92
CA ARG A 11 -0.56 -13.20 -8.53
C ARG A 11 -0.09 -13.56 -9.94
N PHE A 12 0.48 -12.63 -10.72
CA PHE A 12 0.85 -12.87 -12.13
C PHE A 12 2.35 -12.78 -12.41
N HIS A 13 3.19 -13.13 -11.42
CA HIS A 13 4.63 -13.13 -11.60
C HIS A 13 5.06 -14.09 -12.70
N SER A 14 5.39 -13.52 -13.86
CA SER A 14 6.08 -14.21 -14.93
C SER A 14 7.56 -14.27 -14.56
N TYR A 15 8.23 -15.38 -14.86
CA TYR A 15 9.58 -15.80 -14.45
C TYR A 15 10.76 -14.85 -14.81
N SER A 16 10.51 -13.59 -15.16
CA SER A 16 11.50 -12.63 -15.66
C SER A 16 11.22 -11.22 -15.13
N MET A 17 11.37 -10.97 -13.82
CA MET A 17 11.38 -9.61 -13.27
C MET A 17 12.45 -9.46 -12.20
N MET A 18 13.62 -8.96 -12.60
CA MET A 18 14.69 -8.55 -11.68
C MET A 18 14.42 -7.20 -10.99
N ASP A 19 13.36 -6.46 -11.38
CA ASP A 19 13.06 -5.09 -10.94
C ASP A 19 11.63 -4.89 -10.40
N GLU A 20 10.97 -5.95 -9.94
CA GLU A 20 9.61 -5.80 -9.38
C GLU A 20 9.67 -5.34 -7.92
N PRO A 21 8.95 -4.25 -7.54
CA PRO A 21 9.00 -3.69 -6.19
C PRO A 21 8.50 -4.70 -5.15
N CYS A 22 9.27 -4.90 -4.08
CA CYS A 22 8.93 -5.83 -3.00
C CYS A 22 8.50 -5.06 -1.76
N ILE A 23 7.25 -4.59 -1.74
CA ILE A 23 6.76 -3.67 -0.70
C ILE A 23 6.68 -4.25 0.72
N HIS A 24 6.89 -5.54 0.91
CA HIS A 24 6.85 -6.20 2.22
C HIS A 24 7.88 -7.34 2.27
N HIS A 25 8.59 -7.50 3.37
CA HIS A 25 9.63 -8.53 3.56
C HIS A 25 9.04 -9.95 3.76
N GLY A 26 7.83 -10.06 4.28
CA GLY A 26 7.09 -11.32 4.35
C GLY A 26 6.56 -11.79 2.99
N MET A 27 6.20 -13.07 2.87
CA MET A 27 5.56 -13.63 1.67
C MET A 27 4.10 -13.15 1.56
N TYR A 28 3.71 -12.59 0.40
CA TYR A 28 2.33 -12.17 0.13
C TYR A 28 1.94 -12.39 -1.34
N THR A 29 0.64 -12.60 -1.57
CA THR A 29 0.04 -12.58 -2.92
C THR A 29 -0.66 -11.25 -3.22
N ASP A 30 -1.10 -10.55 -2.19
CA ASP A 30 -1.74 -9.24 -2.25
C ASP A 30 -1.40 -8.52 -0.95
N ALA A 31 -0.69 -7.39 -1.03
CA ALA A 31 -0.37 -6.55 0.11
C ALA A 31 -1.08 -5.20 -0.07
N VAL A 32 -1.75 -4.75 0.99
CA VAL A 32 -2.44 -3.46 1.01
C VAL A 32 -2.00 -2.70 2.27
N ALA A 33 -1.43 -1.51 2.09
CA ALA A 33 -1.17 -0.57 3.16
C ALA A 33 -2.19 0.57 3.07
N VAL A 34 -2.94 0.80 4.14
CA VAL A 34 -3.94 1.88 4.24
C VAL A 34 -3.57 2.76 5.41
N VAL A 35 -3.25 4.02 5.15
CA VAL A 35 -2.77 4.95 6.17
C VAL A 35 -3.54 6.26 6.09
N MET A 36 -4.02 6.74 7.24
CA MET A 36 -4.64 8.05 7.37
C MET A 36 -3.60 9.07 7.83
N ALA A 37 -3.37 10.12 7.05
CA ALA A 37 -2.36 11.15 7.35
C ALA A 37 -2.70 12.49 6.69
N GLU A 38 -2.02 13.58 7.07
CA GLU A 38 -2.14 14.88 6.41
C GLU A 38 -1.32 14.95 5.11
N SER A 39 -0.28 14.12 4.99
CA SER A 39 0.57 14.04 3.80
C SER A 39 1.04 12.62 3.48
N GLN A 40 1.52 12.41 2.25
CA GLN A 40 2.08 11.12 1.84
C GLN A 40 3.35 10.78 2.64
N GLU A 41 4.21 11.77 2.92
CA GLU A 41 5.43 11.57 3.71
C GLU A 41 5.11 11.16 5.14
N GLU A 42 4.11 11.78 5.76
CA GLU A 42 3.63 11.39 7.07
C GLU A 42 3.05 9.97 7.06
N ALA A 43 2.27 9.61 6.04
CA ALA A 43 1.75 8.25 5.90
C ALA A 43 2.86 7.19 5.78
N LEU A 44 3.89 7.46 4.98
CA LEU A 44 5.06 6.57 4.86
C LEU A 44 5.84 6.47 6.17
N LYS A 45 5.97 7.58 6.91
CA LYS A 45 6.62 7.59 8.23
C LYS A 45 5.86 6.74 9.23
N LEU A 46 4.54 6.90 9.32
CA LEU A 46 3.68 6.09 10.19
C LEU A 46 3.79 4.59 9.85
N LEU A 47 3.81 4.25 8.56
CA LEU A 47 3.95 2.87 8.12
C LEU A 47 5.32 2.26 8.52
N ALA A 48 6.39 3.06 8.45
CA ALA A 48 7.73 2.67 8.87
C ALA A 48 7.86 2.49 10.40
N GLU A 49 7.13 3.31 11.17
CA GLU A 49 7.10 3.24 12.63
C GLU A 49 6.28 2.05 13.13
N GLU A 50 5.23 1.66 12.41
CA GLU A 50 4.36 0.52 12.74
C GLU A 50 5.06 -0.83 12.53
N SER A 51 5.78 -1.01 11.42
CA SER A 51 6.52 -2.25 11.16
C SER A 51 7.73 -2.09 10.25
N ARG A 52 8.83 -2.77 10.60
CA ARG A 52 10.04 -2.90 9.79
C ARG A 52 9.90 -3.86 8.61
N GLU A 53 8.75 -4.50 8.47
CA GLU A 53 8.48 -5.41 7.36
C GLU A 53 8.05 -4.69 6.09
N TRP A 54 7.55 -3.45 6.19
CA TRP A 54 7.22 -2.62 5.03
C TRP A 54 8.48 -2.05 4.38
N CYS A 55 8.67 -2.31 3.09
CA CYS A 55 9.75 -1.72 2.30
C CYS A 55 9.31 -0.34 1.80
N ILE A 56 9.56 0.69 2.61
CA ILE A 56 9.13 2.07 2.32
C ILE A 56 9.73 2.61 1.02
N GLU A 57 10.96 2.19 0.67
CA GLU A 57 11.63 2.60 -0.57
C GLU A 57 10.88 2.10 -1.82
N ASP A 58 10.39 0.86 -1.79
CA ASP A 58 9.58 0.30 -2.87
C ASP A 58 8.16 0.86 -2.86
N ILE A 59 7.55 1.06 -1.68
CA ILE A 59 6.22 1.66 -1.55
C ILE A 59 6.22 3.10 -2.10
N ARG A 60 7.30 3.85 -1.91
CA ARG A 60 7.44 5.21 -2.44
C ARG A 60 7.40 5.26 -3.96
N GLN A 61 7.81 4.19 -4.64
CA GLN A 61 7.76 4.07 -6.10
C GLN A 61 6.33 3.79 -6.61
N LEU A 62 5.45 3.28 -5.75
CA LEU A 62 4.05 3.08 -6.08
C LEU A 62 3.26 4.39 -5.97
N THR A 63 2.34 4.59 -6.92
CA THR A 63 1.37 5.70 -6.83
C THR A 63 0.25 5.31 -5.87
N PRO A 64 0.09 5.98 -4.71
CA PRO A 64 -1.02 5.69 -3.81
C PRO A 64 -2.34 6.15 -4.41
N THR A 65 -3.40 5.42 -4.08
CA THR A 65 -4.76 5.99 -4.17
C THR A 65 -4.94 6.92 -2.97
N VAL A 66 -5.26 8.19 -3.23
CA VAL A 66 -5.47 9.21 -2.20
C VAL A 66 -6.95 9.56 -2.12
N ILE A 67 -7.52 9.49 -0.92
CA ILE A 67 -8.92 9.80 -0.66
C ILE A 67 -8.99 10.95 0.35
N ASP A 68 -9.58 12.08 -0.05
CA ASP A 68 -9.84 13.21 0.84
C ASP A 68 -11.03 12.90 1.77
N LEU A 69 -10.91 13.22 3.05
CA LEU A 69 -11.94 12.94 4.07
C LEU A 69 -12.87 14.14 4.34
N ASP A 70 -13.13 14.96 3.32
CA ASP A 70 -13.96 16.17 3.42
C ASP A 70 -15.47 15.91 3.41
N ARG A 71 -15.88 14.71 2.99
CA ARG A 71 -17.28 14.30 2.90
C ARG A 71 -17.49 12.80 3.21
N PRO A 72 -18.70 12.40 3.65
CA PRO A 72 -19.03 10.99 3.80
C PRO A 72 -18.88 10.23 2.48
N GLN A 73 -18.15 9.12 2.48
CA GLN A 73 -17.96 8.27 1.31
C GLN A 73 -17.59 6.84 1.72
N VAL A 74 -17.79 5.90 0.79
CA VAL A 74 -17.31 4.52 0.94
C VAL A 74 -15.83 4.48 0.56
N LEU A 75 -14.96 4.15 1.51
CA LEU A 75 -13.50 4.15 1.31
C LEU A 75 -13.00 2.89 0.59
N HIS A 76 -13.55 1.74 0.96
CA HIS A 76 -13.19 0.47 0.36
C HIS A 76 -14.30 -0.56 0.54
N THR A 77 -14.58 -1.34 -0.50
CA THR A 77 -15.40 -2.53 -0.44
C THR A 77 -14.61 -3.69 -1.01
N TYR A 78 -14.43 -4.74 -0.21
CA TYR A 78 -13.72 -5.95 -0.61
C TYR A 78 -14.65 -7.14 -0.51
N ILE A 79 -14.75 -7.91 -1.58
CA ILE A 79 -15.42 -9.20 -1.60
C ILE A 79 -14.37 -10.21 -2.05
N SER A 80 -14.11 -11.22 -1.21
CA SER A 80 -13.19 -12.30 -1.53
C SER A 80 -13.83 -13.63 -1.17
N GLY A 81 -13.78 -14.54 -2.14
CA GLY A 81 -14.32 -15.88 -2.10
C GLY A 81 -13.77 -16.67 -3.29
N ASN A 82 -13.79 -18.00 -3.17
CA ASN A 82 -13.60 -18.90 -4.32
C ASN A 82 -14.80 -18.86 -5.25
#